data_AF-A0A825BC14-F1
#
_entry.id   AF-A0A825BC14-F1
#
_cell.length_a   1.000
_cell.length_b   1.000
_cell.length_c   1.000
_cell.angle_alpha   90.00
_cell.angle_beta   90.00
_cell.angle_gamma   90.00
#
_symmetry.space_group_name_H-M   'P 1'
#
loop_
_entity.id
_entity.type
_entity.pdbx_description
1 polymer ?
#
loop_
_entity_poly.entity_id
_entity_poly.type
_entity_poly.pdbx_seq_one_letter_code
_entity_poly.pdbx_strand_id
1 'polypeptide(L)'
;MQKITLLPQPPNSKDTANFDNRADDFVGALPSLCAEINTLSTEFEVSNALVASTATNVAAQLEIAKNYSDLAQLAKQGIDDILAALKDETLGDNPENRYAAYIIANHPELIRDLEQLKTTFIDAINASGLSQYVLKNDLDSYKENLSNKLKINSNKITSENGVIDLSLGRYFVLNLSSAVTLSVINPPENEEAYVYFVELINAGNYTVTWQSGVKWNKDQAPGFEANKVDIIGFLQTDKLRGFRVGKNIAR
;
A
#
# COMPACT_ATOMS: atom_id res chain seq x y z
N MET A 1 1.78 -10.71 24.72
CA MET A 1 1.08 -11.62 23.81
C MET A 1 1.43 -13.03 24.22
N GLN A 2 0.44 -13.83 24.51
CA GLN A 2 0.57 -15.21 24.94
C GLN A 2 1.42 -15.98 23.92
N LYS A 3 2.45 -16.66 24.41
CA LYS A 3 3.29 -17.56 23.60
C LYS A 3 2.70 -18.96 23.69
N ILE A 4 2.58 -19.65 22.55
CA ILE A 4 2.17 -21.06 22.53
C ILE A 4 3.41 -21.93 22.74
N THR A 5 3.37 -22.77 23.76
CA THR A 5 4.41 -23.73 24.09
C THR A 5 4.36 -24.91 23.12
N LEU A 6 5.53 -25.36 22.65
CA LEU A 6 5.60 -26.54 21.78
C LEU A 6 5.21 -27.78 22.56
N LEU A 7 4.43 -28.66 21.92
CA LEU A 7 4.13 -29.96 22.51
C LEU A 7 5.40 -30.83 22.59
N PRO A 8 5.50 -31.70 23.62
CA PRO A 8 6.52 -32.73 23.69
C PRO A 8 6.47 -33.67 22.47
N GLN A 9 7.52 -34.47 22.29
CA GLN A 9 7.58 -35.41 21.17
C GLN A 9 6.45 -36.46 21.29
N PRO A 10 5.63 -36.66 20.25
CA PRO A 10 4.53 -37.60 20.33
C PRO A 10 5.03 -39.06 20.44
N PRO A 11 4.24 -39.95 21.09
CA PRO A 11 4.59 -41.36 21.22
C PRO A 11 4.62 -42.05 19.85
N ASN A 12 5.52 -43.04 19.68
CA ASN A 12 5.71 -43.79 18.45
C ASN A 12 5.63 -45.29 18.74
N SER A 13 4.69 -46.00 18.10
CA SER A 13 4.47 -47.43 18.32
C SER A 13 5.66 -48.32 17.94
N LYS A 14 6.64 -47.79 17.16
CA LYS A 14 7.90 -48.47 16.84
C LYS A 14 9.00 -48.28 17.91
N ASP A 15 8.82 -47.35 18.85
CA ASP A 15 9.71 -47.09 19.99
C ASP A 15 9.00 -47.50 21.28
N THR A 16 8.76 -48.80 21.41
CA THR A 16 7.99 -49.38 22.52
C THR A 16 8.65 -49.16 23.88
N ALA A 17 9.96 -48.90 23.92
CA ALA A 17 10.70 -48.64 25.16
C ALA A 17 10.38 -47.27 25.78
N ASN A 18 9.93 -46.29 24.98
CA ASN A 18 9.65 -44.93 25.45
C ASN A 18 8.19 -44.49 25.22
N PHE A 19 7.32 -45.40 24.76
CA PHE A 19 5.97 -45.06 24.33
C PHE A 19 5.14 -44.45 25.46
N ASP A 20 5.06 -45.12 26.61
CA ASP A 20 4.18 -44.72 27.72
C ASP A 20 4.58 -43.36 28.29
N ASN A 21 5.87 -43.16 28.58
CA ASN A 21 6.39 -41.89 29.08
C ASN A 21 6.11 -40.73 28.10
N ARG A 22 6.30 -40.94 26.79
CA ARG A 22 5.99 -39.90 25.78
C ARG A 22 4.49 -39.66 25.64
N ALA A 23 3.67 -40.68 25.82
CA ALA A 23 2.22 -40.54 25.77
C ALA A 23 1.73 -39.69 26.95
N ASP A 24 2.22 -39.97 28.16
CA ASP A 24 1.89 -39.21 29.36
C ASP A 24 2.36 -37.75 29.26
N ASP A 25 3.59 -37.51 28.82
CA ASP A 25 4.13 -36.15 28.62
C ASP A 25 3.33 -35.38 27.57
N PHE A 26 3.01 -36.02 26.44
CA PHE A 26 2.28 -35.38 25.35
C PHE A 26 0.84 -35.04 25.76
N VAL A 27 0.11 -36.01 26.33
CA VAL A 27 -1.29 -35.82 26.76
C VAL A 27 -1.35 -34.84 27.94
N GLY A 28 -0.39 -34.90 28.86
CA GLY A 28 -0.26 -33.98 29.98
C GLY A 28 -0.01 -32.52 29.58
N ALA A 29 0.57 -32.27 28.39
CA ALA A 29 0.78 -30.93 27.87
C ALA A 29 -0.45 -30.30 27.18
N LEU A 30 -1.45 -31.11 26.80
CA LEU A 30 -2.65 -30.62 26.07
C LEU A 30 -3.52 -29.63 26.87
N PRO A 31 -3.74 -29.79 28.19
CA PRO A 31 -4.48 -28.80 28.98
C PRO A 31 -3.80 -27.44 29.00
N SER A 32 -2.47 -27.40 29.11
CA SER A 32 -1.70 -26.17 29.05
C SER A 32 -1.84 -25.51 27.67
N LEU A 33 -1.71 -26.27 26.58
CA LEU A 33 -1.95 -25.77 25.23
C LEU A 33 -3.36 -25.15 25.09
N CYS A 34 -4.38 -25.81 25.62
CA CYS A 34 -5.76 -25.29 25.59
C CYS A 34 -5.88 -23.96 26.35
N ALA A 35 -5.30 -23.87 27.55
CA ALA A 35 -5.29 -22.64 28.34
C ALA A 35 -4.56 -21.49 27.63
N GLU A 36 -3.42 -21.78 27.00
CA GLU A 36 -2.65 -20.80 26.22
C GLU A 36 -3.44 -20.31 24.99
N ILE A 37 -4.10 -21.21 24.25
CA ILE A 37 -4.95 -20.83 23.11
C ILE A 37 -6.12 -19.96 23.55
N ASN A 38 -6.83 -20.32 24.63
CA ASN A 38 -7.94 -19.53 25.15
C ASN A 38 -7.49 -18.12 25.60
N THR A 39 -6.31 -18.04 26.22
CA THR A 39 -5.70 -16.77 26.62
C THR A 39 -5.37 -15.93 25.40
N LEU A 40 -4.73 -16.52 24.37
CA LEU A 40 -4.40 -15.82 23.13
C LEU A 40 -5.66 -15.30 22.41
N SER A 41 -6.73 -16.11 22.35
CA SER A 41 -8.02 -15.68 21.78
C SER A 41 -8.59 -14.47 22.52
N THR A 42 -8.54 -14.49 23.86
CA THR A 42 -9.00 -13.36 24.69
C THR A 42 -8.15 -12.10 24.45
N GLU A 43 -6.83 -12.24 24.38
CA GLU A 43 -5.94 -11.11 24.05
C GLU A 43 -6.24 -10.55 22.66
N PHE A 44 -6.53 -11.41 21.67
CA PHE A 44 -6.88 -11.00 20.33
C PHE A 44 -8.21 -10.24 20.28
N GLU A 45 -9.23 -10.71 21.00
CA GLU A 45 -10.52 -10.03 21.13
C GLU A 45 -10.36 -8.63 21.74
N VAL A 46 -9.59 -8.51 22.83
CA VAL A 46 -9.30 -7.23 23.47
C VAL A 46 -8.52 -6.31 22.53
N SER A 47 -7.50 -6.82 21.85
CA SER A 47 -6.71 -6.05 20.88
C SER A 47 -7.58 -5.54 19.74
N ASN A 48 -8.44 -6.39 19.20
CA ASN A 48 -9.36 -6.02 18.12
C ASN A 48 -10.38 -4.95 18.57
N ALA A 49 -10.92 -5.07 19.79
CA ALA A 49 -11.79 -4.06 20.38
C ALA A 49 -11.08 -2.73 20.60
N LEU A 50 -9.84 -2.74 21.08
CA LEU A 50 -9.03 -1.54 21.27
C LEU A 50 -8.72 -0.84 19.93
N VAL A 51 -8.39 -1.60 18.89
CA VAL A 51 -8.16 -1.08 17.54
C VAL A 51 -9.44 -0.44 16.99
N ALA A 52 -10.60 -1.08 17.13
CA ALA A 52 -11.89 -0.52 16.69
C ALA A 52 -12.25 0.78 17.42
N SER A 53 -12.05 0.83 18.74
CA SER A 53 -12.26 2.04 19.54
C SER A 53 -11.30 3.17 19.13
N THR A 54 -10.02 2.84 18.94
CA THR A 54 -9.00 3.79 18.49
C THR A 54 -9.35 4.36 17.11
N ALA A 55 -9.78 3.53 16.17
CA ALA A 55 -10.19 3.97 14.84
C ALA A 55 -11.39 4.93 14.89
N THR A 56 -12.37 4.67 15.77
CA THR A 56 -13.52 5.55 15.98
C THR A 56 -13.10 6.91 16.55
N ASN A 57 -12.22 6.90 17.57
CA ASN A 57 -11.71 8.14 18.18
C ASN A 57 -10.88 8.96 17.20
N VAL A 58 -10.03 8.32 16.40
CA VAL A 58 -9.24 8.99 15.35
C VAL A 58 -10.15 9.59 14.28
N ALA A 59 -11.20 8.88 13.86
CA ALA A 59 -12.17 9.42 12.89
C ALA A 59 -12.90 10.66 13.43
N ALA A 60 -13.30 10.65 14.70
CA ALA A 60 -13.93 11.82 15.34
C ALA A 60 -12.97 13.01 15.46
N GLN A 61 -11.71 12.77 15.86
CA GLN A 61 -10.69 13.81 15.94
C GLN A 61 -10.36 14.40 14.56
N LEU A 62 -10.31 13.57 13.51
CA LEU A 62 -10.12 14.01 12.14
C LEU A 62 -11.27 14.91 11.66
N GLU A 63 -12.50 14.62 12.05
CA GLU A 63 -13.65 15.44 11.68
C GLU A 63 -13.64 16.81 12.37
N ILE A 64 -13.29 16.84 13.67
CA ILE A 64 -13.08 18.10 14.40
C ILE A 64 -11.97 18.93 13.75
N ALA A 65 -10.86 18.29 13.37
CA ALA A 65 -9.74 18.91 12.70
C ALA A 65 -10.14 19.59 11.37
N LYS A 66 -10.94 18.91 10.53
CA LYS A 66 -11.47 19.51 9.29
C LYS A 66 -12.31 20.74 9.55
N ASN A 67 -13.24 20.68 10.51
CA ASN A 67 -14.12 21.81 10.83
C ASN A 67 -13.31 23.06 11.23
N TYR A 68 -12.24 22.89 12.00
CA TYR A 68 -11.34 24.01 12.34
C TYR A 68 -10.58 24.56 11.13
N SER A 69 -10.11 23.70 10.22
CA SER A 69 -9.47 24.13 8.97
C SER A 69 -10.43 24.94 8.09
N ASP A 70 -11.67 24.48 7.92
CA ASP A 70 -12.68 25.15 7.10
C ASP A 70 -13.03 26.55 7.65
N LEU A 71 -13.21 26.65 8.97
CA LEU A 71 -13.43 27.95 9.64
C LEU A 71 -12.25 28.91 9.44
N ALA A 72 -11.02 28.41 9.51
CA ALA A 72 -9.84 29.24 9.33
C ALA A 72 -9.67 29.70 7.87
N GLN A 73 -10.02 28.86 6.89
CA GLN A 73 -10.05 29.24 5.48
C GLN A 73 -11.12 30.29 5.19
N LEU A 74 -12.33 30.14 5.75
CA LEU A 74 -13.41 31.13 5.64
C LEU A 74 -12.99 32.48 6.26
N ALA A 75 -12.35 32.46 7.43
CA ALA A 75 -11.83 33.67 8.06
C ALA A 75 -10.75 34.35 7.21
N LYS A 76 -9.82 33.58 6.63
CA LYS A 76 -8.81 34.10 5.70
C LYS A 76 -9.46 34.73 4.46
N GLN A 77 -10.43 34.06 3.85
CA GLN A 77 -11.12 34.57 2.66
C GLN A 77 -11.83 35.90 2.98
N GLY A 78 -12.54 35.99 4.11
CA GLY A 78 -13.18 37.23 4.53
C GLY A 78 -12.20 38.38 4.73
N ILE A 79 -11.00 38.11 5.27
CA ILE A 79 -9.95 39.14 5.40
C ILE A 79 -9.40 39.54 4.02
N ASP A 80 -9.20 38.58 3.11
CA ASP A 80 -8.76 38.87 1.74
C ASP A 80 -9.78 39.74 0.98
N ASP A 81 -11.07 39.45 1.13
CA ASP A 81 -12.16 40.23 0.51
C ASP A 81 -12.19 41.67 1.06
N ILE A 82 -12.03 41.84 2.39
CA ILE A 82 -11.94 43.17 3.02
C ILE A 82 -10.72 43.95 2.51
N LEU A 83 -9.56 43.31 2.44
CA LEU A 83 -8.33 43.95 1.95
C LEU A 83 -8.44 44.34 0.47
N ALA A 84 -9.06 43.50 -0.36
CA ALA A 84 -9.30 43.79 -1.76
C ALA A 84 -10.23 44.99 -1.94
N ALA A 85 -11.34 45.05 -1.19
CA ALA A 85 -12.28 46.16 -1.23
C ALA A 85 -11.65 47.49 -0.78
N LEU A 86 -10.78 47.45 0.24
CA LEU A 86 -10.08 48.65 0.73
C LEU A 86 -9.03 49.16 -0.28
N LYS A 87 -8.38 48.27 -1.04
CA LYS A 87 -7.32 48.61 -2.00
C LYS A 87 -7.85 48.83 -3.44
N ASP A 88 -9.16 48.84 -3.65
CA ASP A 88 -9.75 49.00 -4.98
C ASP A 88 -9.72 50.46 -5.46
N GLU A 89 -8.74 50.79 -6.31
CA GLU A 89 -8.55 52.11 -6.92
C GLU A 89 -9.53 52.40 -8.06
N THR A 90 -10.36 51.44 -8.46
CA THR A 90 -11.33 51.59 -9.57
C THR A 90 -12.68 52.13 -9.13
N LEU A 91 -12.90 52.23 -7.82
CA LEU A 91 -14.12 52.75 -7.23
C LEU A 91 -14.26 54.27 -7.44
N GLY A 92 -15.44 54.71 -7.87
CA GLY A 92 -15.73 56.12 -8.17
C GLY A 92 -15.65 57.03 -6.94
N ASP A 93 -15.44 58.33 -7.17
CA ASP A 93 -15.22 59.31 -6.11
C ASP A 93 -16.52 59.64 -5.34
N ASN A 94 -16.80 58.89 -4.27
CA ASN A 94 -17.97 59.06 -3.41
C ASN A 94 -17.55 59.17 -1.93
N PRO A 95 -18.46 59.59 -1.02
CA PRO A 95 -18.13 59.80 0.39
C PRO A 95 -17.56 58.57 1.11
N GLU A 96 -18.04 57.36 0.78
CA GLU A 96 -17.62 56.10 1.39
C GLU A 96 -16.19 55.72 0.96
N ASN A 97 -15.87 55.88 -0.32
CA ASN A 97 -14.55 55.59 -0.87
C ASN A 97 -13.50 56.62 -0.42
N ARG A 98 -13.90 57.90 -0.30
CA ARG A 98 -13.06 58.95 0.30
C ARG A 98 -12.73 58.65 1.75
N TYR A 99 -13.71 58.15 2.51
CA TYR A 99 -13.52 57.77 3.90
C TYR A 99 -12.60 56.55 4.04
N ALA A 100 -12.75 55.54 3.17
CA ALA A 100 -11.83 54.39 3.11
C ALA A 100 -10.39 54.82 2.77
N ALA A 101 -10.21 55.68 1.77
CA ALA A 101 -8.90 56.24 1.42
C ALA A 101 -8.28 57.08 2.55
N TYR A 102 -9.11 57.85 3.27
CA TYR A 102 -8.69 58.59 4.46
C TYR A 102 -8.20 57.66 5.58
N ILE A 103 -8.92 56.57 5.85
CA ILE A 103 -8.49 55.57 6.84
C ILE A 103 -7.16 54.93 6.42
N ILE A 104 -6.99 54.55 5.16
CA ILE A 104 -5.74 53.91 4.70
C ILE A 104 -4.55 54.88 4.82
N ALA A 105 -4.76 56.16 4.49
CA ALA A 105 -3.70 57.17 4.52
C ALA A 105 -3.32 57.58 5.96
N ASN A 106 -4.27 57.61 6.89
CA ASN A 106 -4.07 58.13 8.24
C ASN A 106 -4.00 57.06 9.33
N HIS A 107 -4.42 55.84 9.04
CA HIS A 107 -4.43 54.68 9.96
C HIS A 107 -3.78 53.42 9.34
N PRO A 108 -2.51 53.49 8.90
CA PRO A 108 -1.80 52.35 8.32
C PRO A 108 -1.67 51.17 9.30
N GLU A 109 -1.73 51.43 10.61
CA GLU A 109 -1.74 50.41 11.66
C GLU A 109 -2.92 49.44 11.54
N LEU A 110 -4.10 49.91 11.13
CA LEU A 110 -5.29 49.05 11.02
C LEU A 110 -5.12 48.01 9.90
N ILE A 111 -4.53 48.41 8.77
CA ILE A 111 -4.23 47.52 7.64
C ILE A 111 -3.16 46.50 8.05
N ARG A 112 -2.11 46.97 8.74
CA ARG A 112 -1.05 46.09 9.26
C ARG A 112 -1.59 45.06 10.25
N ASP A 113 -2.47 45.49 11.17
CA ASP A 113 -3.06 44.61 12.18
C ASP A 113 -4.00 43.57 11.53
N LEU A 114 -4.72 43.93 10.45
CA LEU A 114 -5.49 43.00 9.60
C LEU A 114 -4.58 41.96 8.88
N GLU A 115 -3.46 42.39 8.32
CA GLU A 115 -2.48 41.50 7.68
C GLU A 115 -1.77 40.59 8.70
N GLN A 116 -1.53 41.09 9.92
CA GLN A 116 -0.98 40.31 11.02
C GLN A 116 -1.99 39.29 11.56
N LEU A 117 -3.27 39.65 11.62
CA LEU A 117 -4.36 38.74 11.98
C LEU A 117 -4.45 37.58 10.97
N LYS A 118 -4.37 37.87 9.67
CA LYS A 118 -4.29 36.86 8.60
C LYS A 118 -3.10 35.91 8.79
N THR A 119 -1.93 36.44 9.10
CA THR A 119 -0.71 35.65 9.34
C THR A 119 -0.86 34.76 10.58
N THR A 120 -1.42 35.30 11.67
CA THR A 120 -1.69 34.57 12.91
C THR A 120 -2.65 33.38 12.69
N PHE A 121 -3.67 33.53 11.84
CA PHE A 121 -4.55 32.42 11.46
C PHE A 121 -3.81 31.33 10.67
N ILE A 122 -2.94 31.70 9.73
CA ILE A 122 -2.12 30.74 8.97
C ILE A 122 -1.16 29.98 9.90
N ASP A 123 -0.51 30.68 10.82
CA ASP A 123 0.39 30.06 11.80
C ASP A 123 -0.38 29.15 12.76
N ALA A 124 -1.61 29.49 13.17
CA ALA A 124 -2.45 28.62 13.99
C ALA A 124 -2.88 27.33 13.25
N ILE A 125 -3.16 27.40 11.94
CA ILE A 125 -3.42 26.21 11.09
C ILE A 125 -2.16 25.31 11.05
N ASN A 126 -0.98 25.91 10.89
CA ASN A 126 0.27 25.17 10.80
C ASN A 126 0.72 24.58 12.15
N ALA A 127 0.53 25.31 13.25
CA ALA A 127 0.96 24.95 14.60
C ALA A 127 0.03 23.96 15.31
N SER A 128 -1.26 23.92 14.95
CA SER A 128 -2.25 22.98 15.50
C SER A 128 -2.05 21.53 15.05
N GLY A 129 -1.04 21.25 14.21
CA GLY A 129 -0.82 19.91 13.66
C GLY A 129 -1.90 19.48 12.66
N LEU A 130 -2.76 20.39 12.19
CA LEU A 130 -3.73 20.12 11.14
C LEU A 130 -3.03 19.85 9.79
N SER A 131 -1.82 20.36 9.59
CA SER A 131 -0.90 19.96 8.52
C SER A 131 -0.31 18.54 8.71
N GLN A 132 -0.42 17.95 9.92
CA GLN A 132 0.06 16.59 10.24
C GLN A 132 -1.04 15.53 10.16
N TYR A 133 -2.33 15.92 10.24
CA TYR A 133 -3.44 15.04 9.92
C TYR A 133 -3.56 14.91 8.41
N VAL A 134 -2.95 13.85 7.86
CA VAL A 134 -3.13 13.29 6.51
C VAL A 134 -4.27 14.01 5.77
N LEU A 135 -3.91 14.98 4.91
CA LEU A 135 -4.89 15.72 4.12
C LEU A 135 -5.72 14.69 3.34
N LYS A 136 -6.97 14.99 2.97
CA LYS A 136 -7.80 14.05 2.18
C LYS A 136 -7.03 13.46 0.98
N ASN A 137 -6.14 14.27 0.40
CA ASN A 137 -5.21 13.88 -0.67
C ASN A 137 -4.21 12.79 -0.26
N ASP A 138 -3.69 12.82 0.97
CA ASP A 138 -2.76 11.82 1.50
C ASP A 138 -3.48 10.51 1.83
N LEU A 139 -4.72 10.56 2.31
CA LEU A 139 -5.54 9.36 2.57
C LEU A 139 -5.98 8.70 1.26
N ASP A 140 -6.38 9.51 0.28
CA ASP A 140 -6.72 9.03 -1.06
C ASP A 140 -5.47 8.44 -1.74
N SER A 141 -4.30 9.09 -1.61
CA SER A 141 -3.01 8.56 -2.05
C SER A 141 -2.65 7.23 -1.36
N TYR A 142 -2.86 7.10 -0.05
CA TYR A 142 -2.59 5.85 0.67
C TYR A 142 -3.53 4.72 0.24
N LYS A 143 -4.83 5.01 0.06
CA LYS A 143 -5.83 4.04 -0.44
C LYS A 143 -5.53 3.61 -1.88
N GLU A 144 -5.12 4.54 -2.72
CA GLU A 144 -4.71 4.27 -4.10
C GLU A 144 -3.45 3.39 -4.11
N ASN A 145 -2.42 3.72 -3.33
CA ASN A 145 -1.22 2.91 -3.18
C ASN A 145 -1.53 1.48 -2.69
N LEU A 146 -2.38 1.33 -1.67
CA LEU A 146 -2.79 0.01 -1.18
C LEU A 146 -3.60 -0.76 -2.23
N SER A 147 -4.53 -0.10 -2.92
CA SER A 147 -5.32 -0.68 -3.99
C SER A 147 -4.44 -1.12 -5.16
N ASN A 148 -3.45 -0.32 -5.53
CA ASN A 148 -2.48 -0.65 -6.58
C ASN A 148 -1.63 -1.87 -6.17
N LYS A 149 -1.13 -1.91 -4.93
CA LYS A 149 -0.42 -3.09 -4.40
C LYS A 149 -1.26 -4.37 -4.43
N LEU A 150 -2.54 -4.29 -4.07
CA LEU A 150 -3.45 -5.44 -4.11
C LEU A 150 -3.77 -5.87 -5.56
N LYS A 151 -3.96 -4.91 -6.47
CA LYS A 151 -4.23 -5.18 -7.90
C LYS A 151 -3.07 -5.85 -8.63
N ILE A 152 -1.83 -5.51 -8.30
CA ILE A 152 -0.64 -6.11 -8.93
C ILE A 152 -0.68 -7.64 -8.83
N ASN A 153 -1.15 -8.21 -7.72
CA ASN A 153 -1.19 -9.66 -7.53
C ASN A 153 -2.34 -10.36 -8.27
N SER A 154 -3.39 -9.62 -8.68
CA SER A 154 -4.57 -10.16 -9.38
C SER A 154 -4.65 -9.77 -10.85
N ASN A 155 -3.79 -8.86 -11.31
CA ASN A 155 -3.78 -8.38 -12.69
C ASN A 155 -3.14 -9.37 -13.67
N LYS A 156 -3.89 -9.64 -14.74
CA LYS A 156 -3.44 -10.29 -15.97
C LYS A 156 -3.01 -9.22 -16.97
N ILE A 157 -1.73 -9.18 -17.33
CA ILE A 157 -1.15 -8.20 -18.25
C ILE A 157 -0.84 -8.89 -19.58
N THR A 158 -1.20 -8.26 -20.70
CA THR A 158 -0.73 -8.72 -22.03
C THR A 158 0.52 -7.92 -22.37
N SER A 159 1.64 -8.59 -22.64
CA SER A 159 2.90 -7.95 -23.03
C SER A 159 3.20 -8.28 -24.50
N GLU A 160 3.53 -7.25 -25.27
CA GLU A 160 3.74 -7.37 -26.72
C GLU A 160 5.21 -7.62 -27.08
N ASN A 161 6.15 -7.21 -26.21
CA ASN A 161 7.58 -7.12 -26.56
C ASN A 161 8.50 -7.97 -25.67
N GLY A 162 7.95 -8.86 -24.83
CA GLY A 162 8.76 -9.64 -23.89
C GLY A 162 9.19 -8.90 -22.63
N VAL A 163 8.81 -7.63 -22.47
CA VAL A 163 9.07 -6.85 -21.26
C VAL A 163 8.04 -7.23 -20.19
N ILE A 164 8.54 -7.67 -19.04
CA ILE A 164 7.78 -8.09 -17.87
C ILE A 164 7.93 -7.02 -16.79
N ASP A 165 6.97 -6.10 -16.72
CA ASP A 165 6.96 -5.03 -15.71
C ASP A 165 6.22 -5.48 -14.44
N LEU A 166 6.99 -5.78 -13.41
CA LEU A 166 6.45 -6.25 -12.12
C LEU A 166 5.81 -5.11 -11.29
N SER A 167 5.77 -3.87 -11.78
CA SER A 167 4.89 -2.85 -11.21
C SER A 167 3.44 -2.98 -11.67
N LEU A 168 3.17 -3.72 -12.76
CA LEU A 168 1.84 -3.80 -13.39
C LEU A 168 1.06 -5.06 -13.02
N GLY A 169 1.76 -6.17 -12.78
CA GLY A 169 1.11 -7.47 -12.55
C GLY A 169 2.05 -8.59 -12.10
N ARG A 170 1.45 -9.76 -11.87
CA ARG A 170 2.17 -11.01 -11.60
C ARG A 170 1.87 -12.12 -12.61
N TYR A 171 0.88 -11.92 -13.49
CA TYR A 171 0.54 -12.86 -14.56
C TYR A 171 0.60 -12.15 -15.90
N PHE A 172 1.49 -12.60 -16.78
CA PHE A 172 1.73 -11.98 -18.09
C PHE A 172 1.34 -12.94 -19.21
N VAL A 173 0.74 -12.42 -20.26
CA VAL A 173 0.40 -13.17 -21.47
C VAL A 173 1.19 -12.61 -22.62
N LEU A 174 1.95 -13.46 -23.28
CA LEU A 174 2.68 -13.13 -24.50
C LEU A 174 2.15 -14.01 -25.62
N ASN A 175 1.64 -13.36 -26.67
CA ASN A 175 1.33 -14.03 -27.91
C ASN A 175 2.50 -13.89 -28.88
N LEU A 176 3.24 -14.97 -29.11
CA LEU A 176 4.45 -14.90 -29.90
C LEU A 176 4.11 -14.99 -31.39
N SER A 177 4.65 -14.02 -32.14
CA SER A 177 4.64 -13.96 -33.61
C SER A 177 6.05 -13.88 -34.19
N SER A 178 7.08 -13.79 -33.34
CA SER A 178 8.50 -13.79 -33.67
C SER A 178 9.30 -14.32 -32.48
N ALA A 179 10.63 -14.47 -32.66
CA ALA A 179 11.52 -14.68 -31.53
C ALA A 179 11.42 -13.52 -30.53
N VAL A 180 11.60 -13.83 -29.24
CA VAL A 180 11.47 -12.85 -28.15
C VAL A 180 12.55 -13.06 -27.09
N THR A 181 13.03 -11.96 -26.51
CA THR A 181 13.88 -11.97 -25.32
C THR A 181 13.08 -11.42 -24.15
N LEU A 182 12.93 -12.21 -23.09
CA LEU A 182 12.27 -11.76 -21.87
C LEU A 182 13.21 -10.90 -21.04
N SER A 183 12.69 -9.76 -20.58
CA SER A 183 13.36 -8.89 -19.61
C SER A 183 12.39 -8.54 -18.49
N VAL A 184 12.90 -8.48 -17.26
CA VAL A 184 12.13 -8.03 -16.10
C VAL A 184 12.58 -6.63 -15.72
N ILE A 185 11.61 -5.75 -15.49
CA ILE A 185 11.82 -4.41 -14.96
C ILE A 185 10.97 -4.19 -13.71
N ASN A 186 11.36 -3.21 -12.91
CA ASN A 186 10.72 -2.85 -11.64
C ASN A 186 10.47 -4.07 -10.72
N PRO A 187 11.46 -4.97 -10.52
CA PRO A 187 11.28 -6.06 -9.56
C PRO A 187 11.10 -5.49 -8.15
N PRO A 188 10.38 -6.19 -7.26
CA PRO A 188 10.33 -5.84 -5.84
C PRO A 188 11.74 -5.62 -5.26
N GLU A 189 11.93 -4.52 -4.52
CA GLU A 189 13.20 -4.16 -3.89
C GLU A 189 13.39 -4.89 -2.54
N ASN A 190 14.60 -4.90 -2.00
CA ASN A 190 14.94 -5.32 -0.61
C ASN A 190 14.75 -6.81 -0.25
N GLU A 191 15.36 -7.73 -1.00
CA GLU A 191 15.39 -9.18 -0.70
C GLU A 191 14.02 -9.87 -0.57
N GLU A 192 12.94 -9.21 -0.99
CA GLU A 192 11.60 -9.80 -0.97
C GLU A 192 11.48 -10.97 -1.94
N ALA A 193 10.98 -12.10 -1.44
CA ALA A 193 10.63 -13.23 -2.28
C ALA A 193 9.42 -12.88 -3.16
N TYR A 194 9.49 -13.18 -4.46
CA TYR A 194 8.37 -12.94 -5.37
C TYR A 194 8.23 -14.04 -6.41
N VAL A 195 6.99 -14.20 -6.91
CA VAL A 195 6.65 -15.12 -7.98
C VAL A 195 5.91 -14.39 -9.07
N TYR A 196 6.18 -14.72 -10.32
CA TYR A 196 5.37 -14.28 -11.46
C TYR A 196 5.25 -15.38 -12.50
N PHE A 197 4.22 -15.27 -13.34
CA PHE A 197 3.88 -16.26 -14.36
C PHE A 197 3.84 -15.62 -15.73
N VAL A 198 4.29 -16.37 -16.72
CA VAL A 198 4.23 -16.01 -18.13
C VAL A 198 3.48 -17.10 -18.88
N GLU A 199 2.28 -16.78 -19.35
CA GLU A 199 1.51 -17.53 -20.32
C GLU A 199 2.06 -17.22 -21.71
N LEU A 200 2.69 -18.21 -22.32
CA LEU A 200 3.28 -18.13 -23.64
C LEU A 200 2.36 -18.83 -24.64
N ILE A 201 1.97 -18.12 -25.68
CA ILE A 201 1.15 -18.66 -26.77
C ILE A 201 2.06 -18.78 -28.00
N ASN A 202 2.02 -19.93 -28.66
CA ASN A 202 2.81 -20.25 -29.85
C ASN A 202 4.33 -20.29 -29.64
N ALA A 203 4.80 -20.45 -28.39
CA ALA A 203 6.24 -20.43 -28.09
C ALA A 203 7.03 -21.56 -28.76
N GLY A 204 6.42 -22.70 -29.10
CA GLY A 204 7.12 -23.74 -29.87
C GLY A 204 7.42 -23.37 -31.33
N ASN A 205 6.85 -22.28 -31.85
CA ASN A 205 7.13 -21.79 -33.20
C ASN A 205 8.34 -20.84 -33.27
N TYR A 206 8.81 -20.33 -32.13
CA TYR A 206 9.79 -19.23 -32.08
C TYR A 206 10.82 -19.44 -30.97
N THR A 207 11.98 -18.81 -31.10
CA THR A 207 12.98 -18.82 -30.03
C THR A 207 12.55 -17.91 -28.89
N VAL A 208 12.50 -18.45 -27.67
CA VAL A 208 12.30 -17.69 -26.42
C VAL A 208 13.62 -17.62 -25.67
N THR A 209 14.20 -16.43 -25.59
CA THR A 209 15.39 -16.16 -24.79
C THR A 209 14.96 -15.67 -23.41
N TRP A 210 15.48 -16.32 -22.37
CA TRP A 210 15.16 -15.98 -20.98
C TRP A 210 16.07 -14.87 -20.46
N GLN A 211 15.57 -14.11 -19.48
CA GLN A 211 16.40 -13.13 -18.76
C GLN A 211 17.63 -13.78 -18.10
N SER A 212 18.66 -12.97 -17.87
CA SER A 212 19.88 -13.42 -17.22
C SER A 212 19.61 -13.95 -15.80
N GLY A 213 20.40 -14.93 -15.36
CA GLY A 213 20.38 -15.43 -13.99
C GLY A 213 19.34 -16.53 -13.69
N VAL A 214 18.45 -16.87 -14.62
CA VAL A 214 17.47 -17.94 -14.43
C VAL A 214 18.17 -19.29 -14.25
N LYS A 215 17.86 -19.98 -13.15
CA LYS A 215 18.28 -21.36 -12.88
C LYS A 215 17.15 -22.31 -13.22
N TRP A 216 17.42 -23.20 -14.18
CA TRP A 216 16.49 -24.23 -14.60
C TRP A 216 16.80 -25.57 -13.92
N ASN A 217 15.79 -26.42 -13.81
CA ASN A 217 16.00 -27.79 -13.35
C ASN A 217 16.94 -28.52 -14.32
N LYS A 218 18.00 -29.15 -13.79
CA LYS A 218 19.05 -29.82 -14.57
C LYS A 218 19.72 -28.93 -15.63
N ASP A 219 19.72 -27.61 -15.42
CA ASP A 219 20.26 -26.62 -16.36
C ASP A 219 19.65 -26.68 -17.78
N GLN A 220 18.40 -27.14 -17.88
CA GLN A 220 17.67 -27.25 -19.15
C GLN A 220 16.37 -26.44 -19.10
N ALA A 221 16.28 -25.45 -19.99
CA ALA A 221 15.04 -24.69 -20.16
C ALA A 221 13.91 -25.58 -20.74
N PRO A 222 12.63 -25.28 -20.45
CA PRO A 222 11.51 -26.05 -20.98
C PRO A 222 11.42 -25.93 -22.50
N GLY A 223 11.18 -27.06 -23.16
CA GLY A 223 10.74 -27.09 -24.56
C GLY A 223 9.24 -26.85 -24.71
N PHE A 224 8.87 -26.18 -25.80
CA PHE A 224 7.49 -25.82 -26.16
C PHE A 224 7.06 -26.49 -27.45
N GLU A 225 5.74 -26.63 -27.63
CA GLU A 225 5.16 -27.18 -28.86
C GLU A 225 4.51 -26.08 -29.70
N ALA A 226 4.56 -26.29 -31.01
CA ALA A 226 3.98 -25.38 -31.99
C ALA A 226 2.48 -25.21 -31.78
N ASN A 227 1.99 -23.98 -31.86
CA ASN A 227 0.55 -23.65 -31.78
C ASN A 227 -0.15 -24.08 -30.48
N LYS A 228 0.58 -24.03 -29.36
CA LYS A 228 0.07 -24.37 -28.02
C LYS A 228 0.26 -23.23 -27.02
N VAL A 229 -0.43 -23.35 -25.89
CA VAL A 229 -0.29 -22.45 -24.73
C VAL A 229 0.49 -23.18 -23.64
N ASP A 230 1.51 -22.51 -23.12
CA ASP A 230 2.35 -22.99 -22.04
C ASP A 230 2.41 -21.94 -20.92
N ILE A 231 2.55 -22.38 -19.67
CA ILE A 231 2.72 -21.46 -18.54
C ILE A 231 4.04 -21.76 -17.85
N ILE A 232 4.87 -20.73 -17.75
CA ILE A 232 6.14 -20.75 -17.02
C ILE A 232 6.02 -19.89 -15.77
N GLY A 233 6.53 -20.40 -14.66
CA GLY A 233 6.64 -19.70 -13.39
C GLY A 233 8.09 -19.34 -13.10
N PHE A 234 8.26 -18.18 -12.49
CA PHE A 234 9.55 -17.70 -12.01
C PHE A 234 9.44 -17.34 -10.55
N LEU A 235 10.32 -17.91 -9.74
CA LEU A 235 10.41 -17.66 -8.30
C LEU A 235 11.76 -17.01 -7.99
N GLN A 236 11.73 -15.81 -7.45
CA GLN A 236 12.89 -15.15 -6.86
C GLN A 236 12.85 -15.33 -5.35
N THR A 237 13.95 -15.86 -4.83
CA THR A 237 14.28 -15.85 -3.39
C THR A 237 15.75 -15.39 -3.29
N ASP A 238 16.66 -16.27 -2.90
CA ASP A 238 18.13 -16.15 -3.03
C ASP A 238 18.61 -16.10 -4.50
N LYS A 239 17.91 -16.78 -5.39
CA LYS A 239 18.22 -16.86 -6.82
C LYS A 239 16.95 -17.02 -7.64
N LEU A 240 17.01 -16.56 -8.88
CA LEU A 240 15.91 -16.67 -9.82
C LEU A 240 15.79 -18.10 -10.33
N ARG A 241 14.68 -18.77 -10.03
CA ARG A 241 14.39 -20.14 -10.49
C ARG A 241 13.25 -20.13 -11.48
N GLY A 242 13.47 -20.74 -12.65
CA GLY A 242 12.43 -20.96 -13.65
C GLY A 242 11.89 -22.39 -13.56
N PHE A 243 10.57 -22.53 -13.66
CA PHE A 243 9.91 -23.83 -13.66
C PHE A 243 8.68 -23.84 -14.57
N ARG A 244 8.37 -25.00 -15.13
CA ARG A 244 7.16 -25.18 -15.93
C ARG A 244 5.97 -25.37 -15.00
N VAL A 245 4.92 -24.60 -15.21
CA VAL A 245 3.65 -24.71 -14.47
C VAL A 245 2.66 -25.58 -15.25
N GLY A 246 2.58 -25.39 -16.57
CA GLY A 246 1.77 -26.25 -17.40
C GLY A 246 2.25 -26.33 -18.84
N LYS A 247 1.91 -27.45 -19.48
CA LYS A 247 2.24 -27.80 -20.87
C LYS A 247 0.98 -27.92 -21.68
N ASN A 248 0.95 -27.33 -22.87
CA ASN A 248 -0.12 -27.53 -23.85
C ASN A 248 -1.52 -27.39 -23.25
N ILE A 249 -1.73 -26.35 -22.45
CA ILE A 249 -2.97 -26.16 -21.70
C ILE A 249 -4.06 -25.71 -22.67
N ALA A 250 -5.29 -26.18 -22.44
CA ALA A 250 -6.46 -25.62 -23.11
C ALA A 250 -6.64 -24.17 -22.65
N ARG A 251 -6.95 -23.29 -23.59
CA ARG A 251 -7.28 -21.89 -23.33
C ARG A 251 -8.80 -21.73 -23.23
#